data_AF-A0A8T6XT20-F1
#
_entry.id   AF-A0A8T6XT20-F1
#
_cell.length_a   1.000
_cell.length_b   1.000
_cell.length_c   1.000
_cell.angle_alpha   90.00
_cell.angle_beta   90.00
_cell.angle_gamma   90.00
#
_symmetry.space_group_name_H-M   'P 1'
#
loop_
_entity.id
_entity.type
_entity.pdbx_description
1 polymer ?
#
loop_
_entity_poly.entity_id
_entity_poly.type
_entity_poly.pdbx_seq_one_letter_code
_entity_poly.pdbx_strand_id
1 'polypeptide(L)'
;HVEEPRVGQCYPNYYACRLASKFNKVILAGIGGDEIFGGYPWRYYRTAKSETFQEYVEEYYDYWQRLIPEEYLPKIFGSLNKTINSLDLKSIFSKIFPENWRKKDLGPSDYLNLSLYFEAKTFLHGLLTVEDKLSMGQGLEARVPFLDNDLVDFSQKLPARYKVRELEKVNPLDENLQGRKRDTNVNWQKTNDGKLLLREVLTNFLPENITNGRKQ
;
A
#
# COMPACT_ATOMS: atom_id res chain seq x y z
N HIS A 1 5.69 20.57 8.45
CA HIS A 1 6.29 21.19 7.25
C HIS A 1 7.01 20.12 6.43
N VAL A 2 6.49 19.75 5.25
CA VAL A 2 7.05 18.70 4.36
C VAL A 2 7.59 19.33 3.06
N GLU A 3 7.75 20.66 3.03
CA GLU A 3 8.28 21.39 1.87
C GLU A 3 9.76 21.12 1.61
N GLU A 4 10.45 20.60 2.63
CA GLU A 4 11.81 20.07 2.51
C GLU A 4 11.76 18.55 2.47
N PRO A 5 12.48 17.89 1.55
CA PRO A 5 12.53 16.44 1.46
C PRO A 5 13.18 15.88 2.73
N ARG A 6 12.43 15.10 3.51
CA ARG A 6 12.90 14.57 4.80
C ARG A 6 13.34 13.11 4.74
N VAL A 7 12.63 12.27 3.99
CA VAL A 7 12.86 10.81 3.97
C VAL A 7 12.35 10.14 2.69
N GLY A 8 13.00 9.04 2.30
CA GLY A 8 12.49 8.08 1.31
C GLY A 8 12.21 8.68 -0.07
N GLN A 9 11.00 8.43 -0.59
CA GLN A 9 10.56 8.84 -1.93
C GLN A 9 10.48 10.36 -2.12
N CYS A 10 10.62 11.17 -1.06
CA CYS A 10 10.59 12.61 -1.17
C CYS A 10 11.72 13.17 -2.04
N TYR A 11 12.92 12.57 -2.01
CA TYR A 11 14.06 13.08 -2.80
C TYR A 11 13.87 12.84 -4.31
N PRO A 12 13.60 11.60 -4.78
CA PRO A 12 13.31 11.38 -6.20
C PRO A 12 12.14 12.24 -6.70
N ASN A 13 11.03 12.29 -5.96
CA ASN A 13 9.85 13.07 -6.38
C ASN A 13 10.16 14.57 -6.44
N TYR A 14 10.92 15.10 -5.47
CA TYR A 14 11.35 16.49 -5.48
C TYR A 14 12.17 16.83 -6.73
N TYR A 15 13.18 16.02 -7.07
CA TYR A 15 14.00 16.25 -8.26
C TYR A 15 13.22 16.04 -9.56
N ALA A 16 12.31 15.07 -9.61
CA ALA A 16 11.42 14.85 -10.74
C ALA A 16 10.50 16.05 -10.96
N CYS A 17 9.87 16.56 -9.89
CA CYS A 17 9.04 17.76 -9.94
C CYS A 17 9.86 18.99 -10.37
N ARG A 18 11.06 19.19 -9.80
CA ARG A 18 11.95 20.29 -10.17
C ARG A 18 12.38 20.26 -11.64
N LEU A 19 12.52 19.07 -12.22
CA LEU A 19 12.83 18.92 -13.63
C LEU A 19 11.58 19.20 -14.49
N ALA A 20 10.44 18.59 -14.15
CA ALA A 20 9.20 18.72 -14.90
C ALA A 20 8.67 20.18 -14.91
N SER A 21 8.89 20.93 -13.83
CA SER A 21 8.42 22.32 -13.68
C SER A 21 9.05 23.31 -14.65
N LYS A 22 10.19 22.93 -15.24
CA LYS A 22 10.86 23.70 -16.30
C LYS A 22 10.11 23.64 -17.63
N PHE A 23 9.29 22.62 -17.83
CA PHE A 23 8.63 22.35 -19.12
C PHE A 23 7.12 22.49 -19.04
N ASN A 24 6.51 22.15 -17.89
CA ASN A 24 5.06 22.14 -17.70
C ASN A 24 4.68 22.81 -16.39
N LYS A 25 3.40 23.17 -16.26
CA LYS A 25 2.78 23.62 -15.02
C LYS A 25 1.80 22.61 -14.41
N VAL A 26 1.32 21.68 -15.24
CA VAL A 26 0.42 20.61 -14.84
C VAL A 26 1.04 19.28 -15.27
N ILE A 27 1.01 18.29 -14.40
CA ILE A 27 1.47 16.92 -14.68
C ILE A 27 0.42 15.89 -14.24
N LEU A 28 0.45 14.72 -14.86
CA LEU A 28 -0.34 13.56 -14.41
C LEU A 28 0.55 12.64 -13.58
N ALA A 29 0.21 12.47 -12.31
CA ALA A 29 0.90 11.61 -11.35
C ALA A 29 0.19 10.25 -11.24
N GLY A 30 0.99 9.18 -11.14
CA GLY A 30 0.48 7.80 -11.05
C GLY A 30 0.02 7.37 -9.64
N ILE A 31 -0.08 8.30 -8.69
CA ILE A 31 -0.39 8.01 -7.28
C ILE A 31 -1.83 7.49 -7.13
N GLY A 32 -2.03 6.59 -6.16
CA GLY A 32 -3.32 5.95 -5.89
C GLY A 32 -3.55 4.70 -6.73
N GLY A 33 -2.84 4.54 -7.84
CA GLY A 33 -3.00 3.38 -8.72
C GLY A 33 -2.55 2.06 -8.06
N ASP A 34 -1.56 2.08 -7.17
CA ASP A 34 -1.17 0.88 -6.41
C ASP A 34 -2.23 0.52 -5.35
N GLU A 35 -2.76 1.52 -4.63
CA GLU A 35 -3.71 1.34 -3.53
C GLU A 35 -5.10 0.85 -3.99
N ILE A 36 -5.53 1.20 -5.20
CA ILE A 36 -6.86 0.79 -5.70
C ILE A 36 -6.84 -0.46 -6.61
N PHE A 37 -5.71 -0.75 -7.27
CA PHE A 37 -5.54 -1.89 -8.19
C PHE A 37 -4.62 -3.01 -7.68
N GLY A 38 -4.22 -2.99 -6.42
CA GLY A 38 -3.42 -4.08 -5.82
C GLY A 38 -1.97 -4.08 -6.31
N GLY A 39 -1.30 -2.95 -6.10
CA GLY A 39 0.08 -2.70 -6.52
C GLY A 39 1.17 -3.35 -5.66
N TYR A 40 0.81 -3.77 -4.45
CA TYR A 40 1.73 -4.37 -3.48
C TYR A 40 1.31 -5.79 -3.06
N PRO A 41 1.26 -6.77 -3.99
CA PRO A 41 0.74 -8.11 -3.71
C PRO A 41 1.29 -8.79 -2.45
N TRP A 42 2.59 -8.60 -2.19
CA TRP A 42 3.28 -9.18 -1.04
C TRP A 42 2.72 -8.73 0.31
N ARG A 43 2.08 -7.56 0.40
CA ARG A 43 1.39 -7.09 1.61
C ARG A 43 0.15 -7.90 1.92
N TYR A 44 -0.50 -8.40 0.87
CA TYR A 44 -1.79 -9.08 0.96
C TYR A 44 -1.62 -10.60 1.07
N TYR A 45 -0.49 -11.16 0.60
CA TYR A 45 -0.23 -12.60 0.71
C TYR A 45 -0.13 -13.10 2.15
N ARG A 46 0.34 -12.25 3.07
CA ARG A 46 0.40 -12.60 4.49
C ARG A 46 -0.98 -12.87 5.06
N THR A 47 -1.94 -12.01 4.73
CA THR A 47 -3.28 -12.01 5.29
C THR A 47 -4.32 -12.74 4.43
N ALA A 48 -3.90 -13.22 3.25
CA ALA A 48 -4.77 -13.97 2.34
C ALA A 48 -5.18 -15.33 2.89
N LYS A 49 -4.42 -15.88 3.85
CA LYS A 49 -4.63 -17.21 4.42
C LYS A 49 -5.35 -17.19 5.77
N SER A 50 -5.67 -16.01 6.31
CA SER A 50 -6.35 -15.90 7.59
C SER A 50 -7.71 -16.59 7.52
N GLU A 51 -8.05 -17.42 8.51
CA GLU A 51 -9.31 -18.15 8.57
C GLU A 51 -10.43 -17.28 9.14
N THR A 52 -10.07 -16.31 10.00
CA THR A 52 -11.04 -15.42 10.66
C THR A 52 -10.67 -13.95 10.50
N PHE A 53 -11.67 -13.07 10.63
CA PHE A 53 -11.44 -11.62 10.64
C PHE A 53 -10.49 -11.20 11.77
N GLN A 54 -10.55 -11.87 12.93
CA GLN A 54 -9.68 -11.56 14.06
C GLN A 54 -8.22 -11.91 13.76
N GLU A 55 -7.97 -13.08 13.17
CA GLU A 55 -6.65 -13.49 12.71
C GLU A 55 -6.11 -12.53 11.63
N TYR A 56 -6.94 -12.15 10.66
CA TYR A 56 -6.59 -11.14 9.67
C TYR A 56 -6.15 -9.82 10.31
N VAL A 57 -6.91 -9.33 11.30
CA VAL A 57 -6.60 -8.09 12.03
C VAL A 57 -5.26 -8.21 12.74
N GLU A 58 -4.99 -9.34 13.38
CA GLU A 58 -3.72 -9.58 14.10
C GLU A 58 -2.53 -9.60 13.14
N GLU A 59 -2.59 -10.39 12.07
CA GLU A 59 -1.51 -10.48 11.08
C GLU A 59 -1.25 -9.15 10.38
N TYR A 60 -2.31 -8.41 10.04
CA TYR A 60 -2.18 -7.13 9.35
C TYR A 60 -1.73 -6.02 10.28
N TYR A 61 -2.18 -6.01 11.53
CA TYR A 61 -1.69 -5.09 12.55
C TYR A 61 -0.18 -5.26 12.77
N ASP A 62 0.27 -6.51 12.94
CA ASP A 62 1.69 -6.84 13.10
C ASP A 62 2.50 -6.45 11.85
N TYR A 63 1.92 -6.57 10.65
CA TYR A 63 2.55 -6.10 9.42
C TYR A 63 2.76 -4.58 9.42
N TRP A 64 1.83 -3.78 9.94
CA TRP A 64 1.92 -2.32 9.95
C TRP A 64 2.68 -1.77 11.17
N GLN A 65 2.74 -2.49 12.28
CA GLN A 65 3.49 -2.13 13.47
C GLN A 65 4.95 -2.62 13.42
N ARG A 66 5.75 -2.10 12.49
CA ARG A 66 7.12 -2.60 12.26
C ARG A 66 8.21 -1.94 13.08
N LEU A 67 7.97 -0.73 13.57
CA LEU A 67 9.05 0.08 14.12
C LEU A 67 9.37 -0.27 15.58
N ILE A 68 8.36 -0.63 16.35
CA ILE A 68 8.47 -0.80 17.81
C ILE A 68 7.53 -1.92 18.24
N PRO A 69 8.03 -3.05 18.77
CA PRO A 69 7.20 -4.06 19.41
C PRO A 69 6.43 -3.48 20.60
N GLU A 70 5.20 -3.93 20.85
CA GLU A 70 4.33 -3.36 21.89
C GLU A 70 5.00 -3.31 23.28
N GLU A 71 5.83 -4.30 23.60
CA GLU A 71 6.59 -4.39 24.86
C GLU A 71 7.56 -3.21 25.10
N TYR A 72 7.99 -2.51 24.05
CA TYR A 72 8.87 -1.35 24.15
C TYR A 72 8.11 -0.02 24.21
N LEU A 73 6.80 0.02 23.89
CA LEU A 73 6.01 1.25 23.90
C LEU A 73 6.02 1.96 25.27
N PRO A 74 5.85 1.26 26.42
CA PRO A 74 5.94 1.89 27.75
C PRO A 74 7.26 2.59 28.02
N LYS A 75 8.38 2.04 27.50
CA LYS A 75 9.73 2.58 27.72
C LYS A 75 9.98 3.81 26.85
N ILE A 76 9.56 3.76 25.59
CA ILE A 76 9.76 4.84 24.62
C ILE A 76 8.87 6.04 24.94
N PHE A 77 7.62 5.77 25.33
CA PHE A 77 6.63 6.79 25.64
C PHE A 77 6.43 6.96 27.15
N GLY A 78 7.50 6.86 27.95
CA GLY A 78 7.43 6.80 29.41
C GLY A 78 6.57 7.89 30.09
N SER A 79 6.54 9.11 29.56
CA SER A 79 5.68 10.20 30.05
C SER A 79 4.19 10.00 29.75
N LEU A 80 3.85 9.19 28.74
CA LEU A 80 2.50 8.86 28.29
C LEU A 80 2.09 7.42 28.65
N ASN A 81 2.89 6.71 29.45
CA ASN A 81 2.72 5.28 29.72
C ASN A 81 1.32 4.94 30.29
N LYS A 82 0.78 5.79 31.18
CA LYS A 82 -0.59 5.62 31.72
C LYS A 82 -1.66 5.62 30.64
N THR A 83 -1.52 6.50 29.63
CA THR A 83 -2.45 6.61 28.51
C THR A 83 -2.26 5.46 27.54
N ILE A 84 -1.03 5.04 27.27
CA ILE A 84 -0.76 3.95 26.32
C ILE A 84 -1.25 2.61 26.86
N ASN A 85 -1.01 2.32 28.14
CA ASN A 85 -1.46 1.08 28.75
C ASN A 85 -2.98 0.97 28.88
N SER A 86 -3.72 2.08 28.79
CA SER A 86 -5.19 2.05 28.77
C SER A 86 -5.78 1.87 27.38
N LEU A 87 -4.96 1.92 26.32
CA LEU A 87 -5.41 1.78 24.95
C LEU A 87 -5.22 0.35 24.46
N ASP A 88 -6.31 -0.23 23.97
CA ASP A 88 -6.26 -1.46 23.17
C ASP A 88 -6.01 -1.07 21.70
N LEU A 89 -4.73 -1.05 21.31
CA LEU A 89 -4.30 -0.63 19.97
C LEU A 89 -4.86 -1.54 18.87
N LYS A 90 -4.97 -2.85 19.13
CA LYS A 90 -5.54 -3.82 18.19
C LYS A 90 -7.03 -3.59 18.00
N SER A 91 -7.79 -3.30 19.07
CA SER A 91 -9.19 -2.91 18.96
C SER A 91 -9.38 -1.59 18.20
N ILE A 92 -8.50 -0.60 18.43
CA ILE A 92 -8.51 0.65 17.66
C ILE A 92 -8.24 0.38 16.18
N PHE A 93 -7.28 -0.47 15.86
CA PHE A 93 -6.96 -0.86 14.49
C PHE A 93 -8.14 -1.59 13.83
N SER A 94 -8.74 -2.58 14.52
CA SER A 94 -9.93 -3.30 14.07
C SER A 94 -11.11 -2.35 13.77
N LYS A 95 -11.22 -1.25 14.54
CA LYS A 95 -12.28 -0.24 14.35
C LYS A 95 -12.20 0.51 13.02
N ILE A 96 -11.07 0.48 12.32
CA ILE A 96 -10.89 1.16 11.02
C ILE A 96 -11.76 0.50 9.94
N PHE A 97 -11.92 -0.83 10.01
CA PHE A 97 -12.69 -1.63 9.06
C PHE A 97 -14.20 -1.51 9.31
N PRO A 98 -15.06 -1.50 8.28
CA PRO A 98 -16.49 -1.33 8.48
C PRO A 98 -17.14 -2.54 9.19
N GLU A 99 -18.19 -2.30 9.99
CA GLU A 99 -18.77 -3.31 10.89
C GLU A 99 -19.33 -4.54 10.16
N ASN A 100 -19.88 -4.36 8.96
CA ASN A 100 -20.43 -5.44 8.15
C ASN A 100 -19.39 -6.49 7.74
N TRP A 101 -18.11 -6.12 7.65
CA TRP A 101 -17.03 -7.06 7.36
C TRP A 101 -16.62 -7.88 8.59
N ARG A 102 -16.81 -7.34 9.80
CA ARG A 102 -16.36 -8.00 11.04
C ARG A 102 -17.21 -9.20 11.44
N LYS A 103 -18.40 -9.35 10.85
CA LYS A 103 -19.42 -10.34 11.21
C LYS A 103 -19.69 -11.37 10.12
N LYS A 104 -18.91 -11.34 9.03
CA LYS A 104 -19.13 -12.17 7.84
C LYS A 104 -18.05 -13.26 7.78
N ASP A 105 -18.39 -14.41 7.21
CA ASP A 105 -17.39 -15.37 6.77
C ASP A 105 -16.66 -14.78 5.55
N LEU A 106 -15.37 -14.51 5.71
CA LEU A 106 -14.55 -13.82 4.72
C LEU A 106 -13.64 -14.81 4.02
N GLY A 107 -13.49 -14.64 2.70
CA GLY A 107 -12.50 -15.37 1.91
C GLY A 107 -11.23 -14.54 1.62
N PRO A 108 -10.22 -15.15 0.97
CA PRO A 108 -8.98 -14.47 0.59
C PRO A 108 -9.20 -13.19 -0.24
N SER A 109 -10.21 -13.20 -1.12
CA SER A 109 -10.59 -12.03 -1.92
C SER A 109 -11.15 -10.88 -1.07
N ASP A 110 -11.85 -11.21 0.02
CA ASP A 110 -12.40 -10.24 0.95
C ASP A 110 -11.29 -9.58 1.78
N TYR A 111 -10.31 -10.37 2.25
CA TYR A 111 -9.14 -9.87 2.96
C TYR A 111 -8.26 -8.95 2.11
N LEU A 112 -8.10 -9.25 0.81
CA LEU A 112 -7.47 -8.32 -0.14
C LEU A 112 -8.22 -6.99 -0.16
N ASN A 113 -9.56 -7.02 -0.32
CA ASN A 113 -10.35 -5.79 -0.38
C ASN A 113 -10.29 -4.99 0.93
N LEU A 114 -10.27 -5.67 2.09
CA LEU A 114 -10.04 -5.02 3.38
C LEU A 114 -8.67 -4.37 3.46
N SER A 115 -7.63 -5.02 2.92
CA SER A 115 -6.27 -4.47 2.89
C SER A 115 -6.19 -3.21 2.02
N LEU A 116 -6.78 -3.26 0.82
CA LEU A 116 -6.87 -2.10 -0.09
C LEU A 116 -7.71 -0.96 0.53
N TYR A 117 -8.82 -1.30 1.20
CA TYR A 117 -9.64 -0.31 1.92
C TYR A 117 -8.84 0.40 3.01
N PHE A 118 -8.09 -0.37 3.80
CA PHE A 118 -7.22 0.19 4.83
C PHE A 118 -6.17 1.12 4.23
N GLU A 119 -5.46 0.68 3.18
CA GLU A 119 -4.44 1.49 2.52
C GLU A 119 -5.03 2.78 1.93
N ALA A 120 -6.17 2.71 1.26
CA ALA A 120 -6.86 3.89 0.74
C ALA A 120 -7.27 4.87 1.85
N LYS A 121 -7.66 4.37 3.02
CA LYS A 121 -8.16 5.19 4.14
C LYS A 121 -7.06 5.76 5.04
N THR A 122 -5.95 5.06 5.22
CA THR A 122 -4.92 5.42 6.22
C THR A 122 -3.56 5.72 5.61
N PHE A 123 -3.22 5.12 4.47
CA PHE A 123 -1.90 5.23 3.85
C PHE A 123 -1.87 6.25 2.71
N LEU A 124 -2.88 6.21 1.83
CA LEU A 124 -2.94 7.03 0.62
C LEU A 124 -2.90 8.54 0.90
N HIS A 125 -3.59 8.98 1.95
CA HIS A 125 -3.57 10.38 2.39
C HIS A 125 -2.14 10.92 2.59
N GLY A 126 -1.26 10.09 3.16
CA GLY A 126 0.14 10.46 3.39
C GLY A 126 0.90 10.66 2.09
N LEU A 127 0.68 9.77 1.11
CA LEU A 127 1.28 9.87 -0.22
C LEU A 127 0.81 11.14 -0.96
N LEU A 128 -0.49 11.43 -0.91
CA LEU A 128 -1.06 12.64 -1.51
C LEU A 128 -0.46 13.90 -0.89
N THR A 129 -0.28 13.91 0.43
CA THR A 129 0.31 15.05 1.14
C THR A 129 1.77 15.28 0.72
N VAL A 130 2.53 14.21 0.50
CA VAL A 130 3.93 14.32 0.05
C VAL A 130 3.98 14.84 -1.38
N GLU A 131 3.20 14.26 -2.29
CA GLU A 131 3.18 14.69 -3.69
C GLU A 131 2.78 16.14 -3.84
N ASP A 132 1.65 16.52 -3.23
CA ASP A 132 1.07 17.87 -3.30
C ASP A 132 2.07 18.93 -2.84
N LYS A 133 2.74 18.70 -1.70
CA LYS A 133 3.72 19.65 -1.16
C LYS A 133 4.99 19.74 -2.01
N LEU A 134 5.49 18.61 -2.51
CA LEU A 134 6.70 18.60 -3.32
C LEU A 134 6.45 19.19 -4.71
N SER A 135 5.29 18.92 -5.31
CA SER A 135 4.93 19.47 -6.62
C SER A 135 4.65 20.97 -6.52
N MET A 136 3.81 21.40 -5.55
CA MET A 136 3.51 22.83 -5.37
C MET A 136 4.74 23.63 -4.95
N GLY A 137 5.66 23.04 -4.17
CA GLY A 137 6.95 23.66 -3.86
C GLY A 137 7.83 23.94 -5.09
N GLN A 138 7.53 23.31 -6.23
CA GLN A 138 8.17 23.57 -7.53
C GLN A 138 7.24 24.30 -8.53
N GLY A 139 6.08 24.80 -8.08
CA GLY A 139 5.08 25.44 -8.93
C GLY A 139 4.42 24.50 -9.94
N LEU A 140 4.26 23.22 -9.56
CA LEU A 140 3.57 22.19 -10.35
C LEU A 140 2.27 21.75 -9.69
N GLU A 141 1.21 21.73 -10.49
CA GLU A 141 -0.05 21.06 -10.18
C GLU A 141 0.04 19.59 -10.61
N ALA A 142 0.08 18.67 -9.65
CA ALA A 142 0.03 17.24 -9.92
C ALA A 142 -1.42 16.74 -9.85
N ARG A 143 -1.95 16.20 -10.95
CA ARG A 143 -3.27 15.57 -11.01
C ARG A 143 -3.14 14.06 -10.92
N VAL A 144 -4.04 13.42 -10.18
CA VAL A 144 -4.00 11.98 -9.89
C VAL A 144 -5.15 11.25 -10.59
N PRO A 145 -5.06 10.98 -11.90
CA PRO A 145 -6.17 10.41 -12.68
C PRO A 145 -6.62 9.03 -12.20
N PHE A 146 -5.77 8.27 -11.52
CA PHE A 146 -6.17 6.99 -10.92
C PHE A 146 -7.20 7.16 -9.80
N LEU A 147 -7.25 8.31 -9.15
CA LEU A 147 -8.17 8.64 -8.06
C LEU A 147 -9.38 9.43 -8.52
N ASP A 148 -9.67 9.40 -9.82
CA ASP A 148 -10.97 9.85 -10.32
C ASP A 148 -12.09 9.02 -9.66
N ASN A 149 -13.18 9.68 -9.26
CA ASN A 149 -14.25 9.03 -8.51
C ASN A 149 -14.86 7.84 -9.27
N ASP A 150 -15.05 7.97 -10.59
CA ASP A 150 -15.66 6.91 -11.39
C ASP A 150 -14.72 5.70 -11.48
N LEU A 151 -13.42 5.95 -11.58
CA LEU A 151 -12.40 4.90 -11.62
C LEU A 151 -12.24 4.22 -10.26
N VAL A 152 -12.31 4.98 -9.17
CA VAL A 152 -12.30 4.46 -7.81
C VAL A 152 -13.53 3.59 -7.57
N ASP A 153 -14.72 4.06 -7.92
CA ASP A 153 -15.98 3.32 -7.77
C ASP A 153 -15.98 2.04 -8.61
N PHE A 154 -15.44 2.10 -9.83
CA PHE A 154 -15.23 0.91 -10.66
C PHE A 154 -14.27 -0.06 -9.99
N SER A 155 -13.12 0.42 -9.50
CA SER A 155 -12.11 -0.42 -8.85
C SER A 155 -12.65 -1.12 -7.61
N GLN A 156 -13.55 -0.49 -6.84
CA GLN A 156 -14.14 -1.09 -5.63
C GLN A 156 -15.11 -2.23 -5.96
N LYS A 157 -15.75 -2.18 -7.14
CA LYS A 157 -16.66 -3.24 -7.62
C LYS A 157 -15.91 -4.36 -8.34
N LEU A 158 -14.66 -4.13 -8.71
CA LEU A 158 -13.85 -5.09 -9.48
C LEU A 158 -13.48 -6.32 -8.63
N PRO A 159 -13.74 -7.56 -9.12
CA PRO A 159 -13.33 -8.77 -8.43
C PRO A 159 -11.81 -8.83 -8.19
N ALA A 160 -11.41 -9.31 -7.01
CA ALA A 160 -10.02 -9.41 -6.57
C ALA A 160 -9.07 -10.05 -7.60
N ARG A 161 -9.54 -11.07 -8.33
CA ARG A 161 -8.79 -11.79 -9.37
C ARG A 161 -8.27 -10.91 -10.52
N TYR A 162 -8.86 -9.74 -10.73
CA TYR A 162 -8.39 -8.77 -11.74
C TYR A 162 -7.40 -7.75 -11.16
N LYS A 163 -7.20 -7.74 -9.84
CA LYS A 163 -6.22 -6.88 -9.16
C LYS A 163 -4.94 -7.66 -8.89
N VAL A 164 -5.06 -8.82 -8.25
CA VAL A 164 -3.93 -9.62 -7.79
C VAL A 164 -4.07 -11.10 -8.21
N ARG A 165 -2.97 -11.71 -8.65
CA ARG A 165 -2.87 -13.12 -9.05
C ARG A 165 -2.69 -14.02 -7.82
N GLU A 166 -3.38 -15.16 -7.82
CA GLU A 166 -3.11 -16.34 -6.96
C GLU A 166 -2.73 -16.03 -5.50
N LEU A 167 -3.64 -15.39 -4.76
CA LEU A 167 -3.45 -14.98 -3.35
C LEU A 167 -3.04 -16.13 -2.40
N GLU A 168 -3.42 -17.37 -2.70
CA GLU A 168 -3.23 -18.53 -1.80
C GLU A 168 -1.90 -19.27 -2.03
N LYS A 169 -1.29 -19.14 -3.21
CA LYS A 169 -0.13 -19.96 -3.62
C LYS A 169 1.22 -19.34 -3.27
N VAL A 170 1.24 -18.09 -2.84
CA VAL A 170 2.49 -17.37 -2.57
C VAL A 170 2.86 -17.49 -1.09
N ASN A 171 4.14 -17.76 -0.83
CA ASN A 171 4.67 -17.76 0.53
C ASN A 171 4.82 -16.31 1.02
N PRO A 172 4.36 -16.00 2.24
CA PRO A 172 4.57 -14.67 2.83
C PRO A 172 6.04 -14.29 2.81
N LEU A 173 6.33 -13.08 2.32
CA LEU A 173 7.65 -12.48 2.35
C LEU A 173 7.85 -11.78 3.69
N ASP A 174 8.87 -12.19 4.45
CA ASP A 174 9.30 -11.43 5.63
C ASP A 174 10.35 -10.39 5.21
N GLU A 175 9.92 -9.13 5.12
CA GLU A 175 10.78 -7.99 4.78
C GLU A 175 11.81 -7.66 5.88
N ASN A 176 11.69 -8.24 7.08
CA ASN A 176 12.66 -8.05 8.16
C ASN A 176 13.88 -8.98 8.04
N LEU A 177 13.81 -10.00 7.17
CA LEU A 177 14.95 -10.88 6.90
C LEU A 177 16.05 -10.09 6.20
N GLN A 178 17.17 -9.91 6.89
CA GLN A 178 18.35 -9.27 6.32
C GLN A 178 19.03 -10.20 5.31
N GLY A 179 19.14 -9.75 4.07
CA GLY A 179 19.86 -10.44 3.00
C GLY A 179 20.07 -9.50 1.80
N ARG A 180 21.06 -9.78 0.95
CA ARG A 180 21.17 -9.03 -0.32
C ARG A 180 19.94 -9.39 -1.16
N LYS A 181 19.37 -8.46 -1.93
CA LYS A 181 18.27 -8.72 -2.90
C LYS A 181 18.53 -9.87 -3.90
N ARG A 182 19.75 -10.43 -3.93
CA ARG A 182 20.19 -11.56 -4.75
C ARG A 182 20.40 -12.86 -3.96
N ASP A 183 20.33 -12.83 -2.63
CA ASP A 183 20.45 -14.05 -1.82
C ASP A 183 19.19 -14.89 -1.99
N THR A 184 19.35 -16.04 -2.61
CA THR A 184 18.31 -17.04 -2.92
C THR A 184 17.64 -17.65 -1.69
N ASN A 185 18.19 -17.42 -0.49
CA ASN A 185 17.64 -17.93 0.76
C ASN A 185 16.57 -17.01 1.36
N VAL A 186 16.47 -15.75 0.89
CA VAL A 186 15.32 -14.89 1.17
C VAL A 186 14.47 -14.96 -0.08
N ASN A 187 13.26 -15.49 0.03
CA ASN A 187 12.42 -15.95 -1.07
C ASN A 187 11.82 -14.79 -1.89
N TRP A 188 12.62 -13.79 -2.29
CA TRP A 188 12.24 -12.62 -3.10
C TRP A 188 11.80 -13.06 -4.49
N GLN A 189 10.59 -13.60 -4.58
CA GLN A 189 9.99 -14.00 -5.83
C GLN A 189 9.75 -12.74 -6.65
N LYS A 190 10.42 -12.63 -7.80
CA LYS A 190 10.09 -11.62 -8.80
C LYS A 190 8.70 -11.93 -9.34
N THR A 191 7.69 -11.22 -8.88
CA THR A 191 6.29 -11.45 -9.25
C THR A 191 5.81 -10.40 -10.25
N ASN A 192 4.81 -10.76 -11.05
CA ASN A 192 4.04 -9.81 -11.87
C ASN A 192 2.57 -9.82 -11.47
N ASP A 193 2.31 -10.13 -10.20
CA ASP A 193 1.00 -10.57 -9.73
C ASP A 193 0.02 -9.42 -9.47
N GLY A 194 0.52 -8.19 -9.31
CA GLY A 194 -0.31 -7.02 -9.04
C GLY A 194 -0.68 -6.24 -10.31
N LYS A 195 -1.76 -5.45 -10.20
CA LYS A 195 -2.29 -4.58 -11.25
C LYS A 195 -2.67 -5.33 -12.53
N LEU A 196 -3.23 -6.54 -12.41
CA LEU A 196 -3.47 -7.41 -13.57
C LEU A 196 -4.34 -6.75 -14.64
N LEU A 197 -5.45 -6.13 -14.27
CA LEU A 197 -6.32 -5.42 -15.22
C LEU A 197 -5.57 -4.30 -15.94
N LEU A 198 -4.77 -3.50 -15.22
CA LEU A 198 -3.98 -2.44 -15.85
C LEU A 198 -2.94 -3.01 -16.80
N ARG A 199 -2.29 -4.12 -16.45
CA ARG A 199 -1.33 -4.80 -17.33
C ARG A 199 -2.01 -5.29 -18.60
N GLU A 200 -3.18 -5.90 -18.48
CA GLU A 200 -3.99 -6.39 -19.59
C GLU A 200 -4.44 -5.24 -20.50
N VAL A 201 -4.96 -4.14 -19.94
CA VAL A 201 -5.35 -2.97 -20.74
C VAL A 201 -4.14 -2.38 -21.47
N LEU A 202 -2.98 -2.33 -20.81
CA LEU A 202 -1.76 -1.77 -21.37
C LEU A 202 -1.13 -2.64 -22.47
N THR A 203 -1.49 -3.92 -22.65
CA THR A 203 -0.97 -4.73 -23.77
C THR A 203 -1.35 -4.18 -25.13
N ASN A 204 -2.43 -3.40 -25.20
CA ASN A 204 -2.88 -2.74 -26.42
C ASN A 204 -2.00 -1.53 -26.79
N PHE A 205 -1.19 -1.01 -25.85
CA PHE A 205 -0.47 0.25 -26.00
C PHE A 205 1.04 0.12 -25.77
N LEU A 206 1.48 -0.90 -25.04
CA LEU A 206 2.86 -1.10 -24.63
C LEU A 206 3.36 -2.49 -25.03
N PRO A 207 4.66 -2.62 -25.38
CA PRO A 207 5.24 -3.90 -25.73
C PRO A 207 5.23 -4.91 -24.57
N GLU A 208 5.18 -6.20 -24.91
CA GLU A 208 5.01 -7.31 -23.96
C GLU A 208 6.08 -7.38 -22.87
N ASN A 209 7.31 -6.93 -23.17
CA ASN A 209 8.40 -6.90 -22.21
C ASN A 209 8.12 -5.94 -21.03
N ILE A 210 7.30 -4.91 -21.24
CA ILE A 210 6.88 -3.97 -20.20
C ILE A 210 5.67 -4.51 -19.44
N THR A 211 4.64 -4.97 -20.15
CA THR A 211 3.38 -5.43 -19.54
C THR A 211 3.53 -6.74 -18.76
N ASN A 212 4.45 -7.61 -19.17
CA ASN A 212 4.83 -8.82 -18.44
C ASN A 212 6.03 -8.63 -17.51
N GLY A 213 6.52 -7.40 -17.37
CA GLY A 213 7.65 -7.06 -16.50
C GLY A 213 7.41 -7.50 -15.05
N ARG A 214 8.35 -8.28 -14.50
CA ARG A 214 8.31 -8.73 -13.10
C ARG A 214 8.92 -7.68 -12.19
N LYS A 215 8.23 -7.34 -11.11
CA LYS A 215 8.71 -6.42 -10.07
C LYS A 215 9.49 -7.19 -9.01
N GLN A 216 10.43 -6.49 -8.36
CA GLN A 216 11.23 -6.96 -7.22
C GLN A 216 10.65 -6.41 -5.92
#